data_AF-A0A8J7WUB6-F1
#
_entry.id   AF-A0A8J7WUB6-F1
#
_cell.length_a   1.000
_cell.length_b   1.000
_cell.length_c   1.000
_cell.angle_alpha   90.00
_cell.angle_beta   90.00
_cell.angle_gamma   90.00
#
_symmetry.space_group_name_H-M   'P 1'
#
loop_
_entity.id
_entity.type
_entity.pdbx_description
1 polymer ?
#
loop_
_entity_poly.entity_id
_entity_poly.type
_entity_poly.pdbx_seq_one_letter_code
_entity_poly.pdbx_strand_id
1 'polypeptide(L)' 'VSTTHKSAPAPAPAPVHKSYVVSTPAKTGGHSYTVVSGDTLSQIAAKEGVSNWRTLYQDNESVIGSNPNLIFPGQVLHF' A
#
# COMPACT_ATOMS: atom_id res chain seq x y z
N VAL A 1 -33.90 -4.86 -15.90
CA VAL A 1 -33.42 -4.37 -14.59
C VAL A 1 -31.95 -4.71 -14.49
N SER A 2 -31.06 -3.71 -14.44
CA SER A 2 -29.61 -3.94 -14.30
C SER A 2 -29.02 -2.91 -13.34
N THR A 3 -28.26 -3.43 -12.40
CA THR A 3 -27.83 -2.87 -11.13
C THR A 3 -27.05 -1.55 -11.23
N THR A 4 -27.42 -0.59 -10.38
CA THR A 4 -26.72 0.67 -10.14
C THR A 4 -25.39 0.44 -9.43
N HIS A 5 -24.26 0.71 -10.09
CA HIS A 5 -22.95 0.81 -9.43
C HIS A 5 -22.69 2.26 -9.02
N LYS A 6 -22.88 2.55 -7.73
CA LYS A 6 -22.51 3.81 -7.09
C LYS A 6 -21.00 3.80 -6.82
N SER A 7 -20.20 4.19 -7.83
CA SER A 7 -18.75 4.36 -7.67
C SER A 7 -18.45 5.71 -7.02
N ALA A 8 -17.79 5.65 -5.87
CA ALA A 8 -17.31 6.77 -5.08
C ALA A 8 -16.32 7.67 -5.86
N PRO A 9 -16.20 8.96 -5.50
CA PRO A 9 -15.34 9.91 -6.20
C PRO A 9 -13.87 9.55 -6.05
N ALA A 10 -13.12 9.58 -7.14
CA ALA A 10 -11.66 9.51 -7.11
C ALA A 10 -11.11 10.77 -6.41
N PRO A 11 -10.30 10.65 -5.35
CA PRO A 11 -9.39 11.72 -4.98
C PRO A 11 -8.29 11.76 -6.05
N ALA A 12 -8.17 12.91 -6.72
CA ALA A 12 -7.15 13.18 -7.72
C ALA A 12 -5.74 13.31 -7.08
N PRO A 13 -4.71 13.57 -7.90
CA PRO A 13 -3.48 12.81 -8.05
C PRO A 13 -2.46 12.98 -6.90
N ALA A 14 -1.70 11.94 -6.57
CA ALA A 14 -0.44 12.13 -5.82
C ALA A 14 0.61 12.75 -6.77
N PRO A 15 1.40 13.73 -6.31
CA PRO A 15 2.03 14.74 -7.14
C PRO A 15 3.25 14.21 -7.89
N VAL A 16 3.43 14.67 -9.14
CA VAL A 16 4.79 14.86 -9.64
C VAL A 16 5.45 15.89 -8.71
N HIS A 17 6.51 15.49 -8.00
CA HIS A 17 7.74 16.28 -7.79
C HIS A 17 8.59 15.80 -6.60
N LYS A 18 9.85 15.48 -6.97
CA LYS A 18 11.09 15.95 -6.32
C LYS A 18 11.55 15.24 -5.04
N SER A 19 12.76 14.67 -5.18
CA SER A 19 13.75 14.38 -4.14
C SER A 19 13.24 13.64 -2.91
N TYR A 20 13.46 12.33 -2.90
CA TYR A 20 13.26 11.46 -1.74
C TYR A 20 14.22 11.88 -0.62
N VAL A 21 13.84 12.89 0.17
CA VAL A 21 14.49 13.15 1.45
C VAL A 21 13.97 12.10 2.41
N VAL A 22 14.76 11.04 2.55
CA VAL A 22 14.69 10.07 3.65
C VAL A 22 14.70 10.87 4.95
N SER A 23 13.60 10.84 5.68
CA SER A 23 13.52 11.24 7.08
C SER A 23 12.15 10.87 7.62
N THR A 24 12.04 9.73 8.32
CA THR A 24 11.29 9.60 9.59
C THR A 24 11.40 8.17 10.16
N PRO A 25 11.29 8.01 11.48
CA PRO A 25 11.89 6.91 12.23
C PRO A 25 11.08 5.62 12.12
N ALA A 26 11.78 4.50 11.95
CA ALA A 26 11.24 3.15 12.05
C ALA A 26 10.50 3.00 13.38
N LYS A 27 9.17 2.95 13.34
CA LYS A 27 8.34 2.67 14.51
C LYS A 27 8.41 1.18 14.78
N THR A 28 9.38 0.78 15.58
CA THR A 28 9.57 -0.59 16.07
C THR A 28 8.39 -0.98 16.98
N GLY A 29 7.39 -1.60 16.40
CA GLY A 29 6.24 -2.18 17.07
C GLY A 29 5.31 -2.69 15.98
N GLY A 30 4.98 -4.00 16.01
CA GLY A 30 4.21 -4.66 14.96
C GLY A 30 2.99 -3.84 14.58
N HIS A 31 3.11 -3.17 13.43
CA HIS A 31 2.12 -2.26 12.90
C HIS A 31 1.50 -2.93 11.68
N SER A 32 0.29 -2.52 11.37
CA SER A 32 -0.42 -3.08 10.22
C SER A 32 -1.04 -1.96 9.41
N TYR A 33 -0.94 -2.08 8.09
CA TYR A 33 -1.47 -1.12 7.15
C TYR A 33 -2.63 -1.75 6.39
N THR A 34 -3.79 -1.10 6.40
CA THR A 34 -4.92 -1.51 5.56
C THR A 34 -4.78 -0.83 4.22
N VAL A 35 -4.59 -1.61 3.15
CA VAL A 35 -4.49 -1.13 1.77
C VAL A 35 -5.76 -0.34 1.43
N VAL A 36 -5.58 0.85 0.85
CA VAL A 36 -6.69 1.62 0.28
C VAL A 36 -6.59 1.67 -1.25
N SER A 37 -7.70 1.99 -1.91
CA SER A 37 -7.76 2.06 -3.37
C SER A 37 -6.72 3.02 -3.94
N GLY A 38 -5.84 2.49 -4.78
CA GLY A 38 -4.78 3.25 -5.46
C GLY A 38 -3.39 3.13 -4.84
N ASP A 39 -3.25 2.47 -3.69
CA ASP A 39 -1.93 2.18 -3.14
C ASP A 39 -1.19 1.09 -3.95
N THR A 40 0.14 1.10 -3.80
CA THR A 40 1.03 0.04 -4.30
C THR A 40 1.98 -0.36 -3.18
N LEU A 41 2.50 -1.59 -3.21
CA LEU A 41 3.46 -2.07 -2.20
C LEU A 41 4.67 -1.13 -2.04
N SER A 42 5.18 -0.58 -3.14
CA SER A 42 6.28 0.37 -3.12
C SER A 42 5.94 1.67 -2.40
N GLN A 43 4.72 2.20 -2.60
CA GLN A 43 4.28 3.42 -1.91
C GLN A 43 4.01 3.17 -0.42
N ILE A 44 3.43 2.02 -0.09
CA ILE A 44 3.18 1.66 1.31
C ILE A 44 4.51 1.44 2.04
N ALA A 45 5.44 0.67 1.46
CA ALA A 45 6.76 0.46 2.01
C ALA A 45 7.50 1.80 2.23
N ALA A 46 7.43 2.70 1.26
CA ALA A 46 7.99 4.05 1.38
C ALA A 46 7.37 4.86 2.54
N LYS A 47 6.04 4.82 2.68
CA LYS A 47 5.28 5.48 3.76
C LYS A 47 5.64 4.94 5.14
N GLU A 48 5.76 3.62 5.26
CA GLU A 48 6.08 2.92 6.52
C GLU A 48 7.59 2.87 6.82
N GLY A 49 8.43 3.45 5.95
CA GLY A 49 9.89 3.46 6.13
C GLY A 49 10.58 2.13 5.83
N VAL A 50 9.86 1.18 5.21
CA VAL A 50 10.43 -0.08 4.73
C VAL A 50 11.21 0.17 3.45
N SER A 51 12.51 -0.06 3.51
CA SER A 51 13.41 0.17 2.37
C SER A 51 13.17 -0.77 1.20
N ASN A 52 12.55 -1.93 1.44
CA ASN A 52 12.31 -2.93 0.42
C ASN A 52 10.87 -3.47 0.46
N TRP A 53 10.04 -3.02 -0.48
CA TRP A 53 8.67 -3.52 -0.64
C TRP A 53 8.60 -5.02 -0.93
N ARG A 54 9.69 -5.61 -1.44
CA ARG A 54 9.75 -7.05 -1.74
C ARG A 54 9.86 -7.89 -0.48
N THR A 55 10.47 -7.35 0.57
CA THR A 55 10.45 -7.97 1.91
C THR A 55 9.04 -7.90 2.48
N LEU A 56 8.40 -6.73 2.40
CA LEU A 56 7.00 -6.57 2.77
C LEU A 56 6.07 -7.56 2.04
N TYR A 57 6.28 -7.78 0.73
CA TYR A 57 5.54 -8.79 -0.02
C TYR A 57 5.76 -10.19 0.53
N GLN A 58 7.00 -10.61 0.77
CA GLN A 58 7.31 -11.95 1.26
C GLN A 58 6.65 -12.21 2.62
N ASP A 59 6.69 -11.23 3.52
CA ASP A 59 6.06 -11.34 4.84
C ASP A 59 4.52 -11.40 4.76
N ASN A 60 3.94 -10.92 3.65
CA ASN A 60 2.50 -10.84 3.43
C ASN A 60 2.02 -11.66 2.22
N GLU A 61 2.82 -12.59 1.71
CA GLU A 61 2.51 -13.36 0.50
C GLU A 61 1.25 -14.20 0.69
N SER A 62 1.00 -14.65 1.92
CA SER A 62 -0.23 -15.37 2.28
C SER A 62 -1.49 -14.50 2.17
N VAL A 63 -1.36 -13.18 2.28
CA VAL A 63 -2.47 -12.20 2.16
C VAL A 63 -2.60 -11.68 0.72
N ILE A 64 -1.46 -11.43 0.06
CA ILE A 64 -1.39 -10.82 -1.28
C ILE A 64 -1.61 -11.86 -2.38
N GLY A 65 -1.16 -13.10 -2.17
CA GLY A 65 -1.14 -14.16 -3.17
C GLY A 65 0.02 -14.02 -4.15
N SER A 66 0.00 -14.82 -5.23
CA SER A 66 1.15 -15.00 -6.13
C SER A 66 1.55 -13.79 -6.97
N ASN A 67 0.76 -12.70 -6.96
CA ASN A 67 1.07 -11.50 -7.72
C ASN A 67 1.27 -10.30 -6.79
N PRO A 68 2.52 -9.85 -6.56
CA PRO A 68 2.82 -8.72 -5.68
C PRO A 68 2.22 -7.38 -6.17
N ASN A 69 1.92 -7.25 -7.47
CA ASN A 69 1.35 -6.03 -8.03
C ASN A 69 -0.18 -5.98 -7.90
N LEU A 70 -0.82 -7.08 -7.48
CA LEU A 70 -2.26 -7.16 -7.29
C LEU A 70 -2.60 -7.13 -5.80
N ILE A 71 -2.56 -5.92 -5.23
CA ILE A 71 -3.12 -5.66 -3.91
C ILE A 71 -4.51 -5.03 -4.03
N PHE A 72 -5.38 -5.36 -3.08
CA PHE A 72 -6.77 -4.95 -3.04
C PHE A 72 -7.06 -4.13 -1.79
N PRO A 73 -7.96 -3.14 -1.91
CA PRO A 73 -8.43 -2.38 -0.76
C PRO A 73 -9.00 -3.31 0.32
N GLY A 74 -8.65 -3.04 1.57
CA GLY A 74 -9.07 -3.85 2.73
C GLY A 74 -8.11 -5.00 3.08
N GLN A 75 -7.09 -5.28 2.27
CA GLN A 75 -6.01 -6.17 2.70
C GLN A 75 -5.21 -5.53 3.83
N VAL A 76 -4.89 -6.31 4.85
CA VAL A 76 -4.07 -5.88 5.98
C VAL A 76 -2.65 -6.40 5.77
N LEU A 77 -1.70 -5.49 5.65
CA LEU A 77 -0.28 -5.79 5.55
C LEU A 77 0.38 -5.63 6.92
N HIS A 78 1.27 -6.54 7.27
CA HIS A 78 2.01 -6.57 8.52
C HIS A 78 3.50 -6.21 8.28
N PHE A 79 4.09 -5.49 9.24
CA PHE A 79 5.43 -4.91 9.19
C PHE A 79 6.24 -5.22 10.44
#